data_AF-A0A352CHP6-F1
#
_entry.id   AF-A0A352CHP6-F1
#
_cell.length_a   1.000
_cell.length_b   1.000
_cell.length_c   1.000
_cell.angle_alpha   90.00
_cell.angle_beta   90.00
_cell.angle_gamma   90.00
#
_symmetry.space_group_name_H-M   'P 1'
#
loop_
_entity.id
_entity.type
_entity.pdbx_description
1 polymer ?
#
loop_
_entity_poly.entity_id
_entity_poly.type
_entity_poly.pdbx_seq_one_letter_code
_entity_poly.pdbx_strand_id
1 'polypeptide(L)'
;MPVKRIDIDQFLSLAASHPILDVRSPGEYQHAHIPGAISFPLFTDEERKIVGTTYKQQSREEAIKIGLDFFGPTMKEKIIAAEKILSSFYKTENPRSKTLLVHCWRGGMRSAAIAWLLDLYGFTVYTLAGGYKRYRNWVLEQVGKPYSLRVVGGYTGSGKTELLQALAAAGQPVIDLEKIASHKGSAFGSIGLPKQPGQEQFENLLAQSLHSLLETFSGVNQESRSPENTLPIWIEDE
;
A
#
# COMPACT_ATOMS: atom_id res chain seq x y z
N MET A 1 17.56 -17.28 4.93
CA MET A 1 17.01 -18.05 3.79
C MET A 1 17.04 -17.08 2.63
N PRO A 2 17.45 -17.43 1.41
CA PRO A 2 17.63 -16.41 0.37
C PRO A 2 16.37 -15.56 0.23
N VAL A 3 16.53 -14.23 0.21
CA VAL A 3 15.45 -13.25 0.02
C VAL A 3 14.53 -13.73 -1.10
N LYS A 4 13.25 -13.90 -0.79
CA LYS A 4 12.27 -14.42 -1.75
C LYS A 4 11.61 -13.26 -2.48
N ARG A 5 11.60 -13.33 -3.81
CA ARG A 5 10.87 -12.39 -4.66
C ARG A 5 9.53 -13.00 -5.02
N ILE A 6 8.44 -12.31 -4.69
CA ILE A 6 7.08 -12.82 -4.81
C ILE A 6 6.23 -11.92 -5.73
N ASP A 7 5.18 -12.49 -6.32
CA ASP A 7 4.25 -11.73 -7.14
C ASP A 7 3.31 -10.85 -6.30
N ILE A 8 2.40 -10.15 -6.98
CA ILE A 8 1.50 -9.18 -6.34
C ILE A 8 0.46 -9.85 -5.45
N ASP A 9 -0.10 -10.98 -5.87
CA ASP A 9 -1.19 -11.65 -5.14
C ASP A 9 -0.65 -12.25 -3.83
N GLN A 10 0.50 -12.92 -3.89
CA GLN A 10 1.18 -13.42 -2.70
C GLN A 10 1.63 -12.27 -1.79
N PHE A 11 2.09 -11.16 -2.35
CA PHE A 11 2.52 -10.00 -1.55
C PHE A 11 1.37 -9.37 -0.78
N LEU A 12 0.21 -9.18 -1.43
CA LEU A 12 -0.98 -8.62 -0.79
C LEU A 12 -1.59 -9.57 0.26
N SER A 13 -1.56 -10.88 0.00
CA SER A 13 -1.98 -11.88 0.98
C SER A 13 -1.14 -11.80 2.26
N LEU A 14 0.20 -11.74 2.13
CA LEU A 14 1.09 -11.62 3.28
C LEU A 14 1.01 -10.25 3.97
N ALA A 15 0.65 -9.19 3.23
CA ALA A 15 0.50 -7.85 3.78
C ALA A 15 -0.61 -7.74 4.84
N ALA A 16 -1.58 -8.67 4.83
CA ALA A 16 -2.61 -8.73 5.86
C ALA A 16 -2.05 -9.08 7.25
N SER A 17 -0.92 -9.78 7.33
CA SER A 17 -0.34 -10.29 8.59
C SER A 17 1.09 -9.84 8.86
N HIS A 18 1.70 -9.08 7.96
CA HIS A 18 3.10 -8.67 8.06
C HIS A 18 3.30 -7.22 7.62
N PRO A 19 4.24 -6.48 8.26
CA PRO A 19 4.49 -5.09 7.91
C PRO A 19 5.14 -4.97 6.53
N ILE A 20 4.74 -3.93 5.80
CA ILE A 20 5.30 -3.54 4.51
C ILE A 20 6.27 -2.37 4.71
N LEU A 21 7.49 -2.51 4.21
CA LEU A 21 8.53 -1.48 4.22
C LEU A 21 8.69 -0.90 2.81
N ASP A 22 8.37 0.39 2.67
CA ASP A 22 8.62 1.14 1.43
C ASP A 22 10.00 1.80 1.50
N VAL A 23 10.93 1.29 0.70
CA VAL A 23 12.33 1.75 0.70
C VAL A 23 12.62 2.84 -0.34
N ARG A 24 11.57 3.40 -0.95
CA ARG A 24 11.67 4.59 -1.80
C ARG A 24 12.01 5.82 -0.95
N SER A 25 12.37 6.93 -1.60
CA SER A 25 12.67 8.17 -0.87
C SER A 25 11.41 8.73 -0.18
N PRO A 26 11.57 9.60 0.83
CA PRO A 26 10.43 10.19 1.54
C PRO A 26 9.44 10.89 0.62
N GLY A 27 9.90 11.65 -0.38
CA GLY A 27 9.04 12.28 -1.37
C GLY A 27 8.28 11.29 -2.25
N GLU A 28 8.92 10.19 -2.67
CA GLU A 28 8.26 9.11 -3.42
C GLU A 28 7.13 8.46 -2.59
N TYR A 29 7.34 8.26 -1.28
CA TYR A 29 6.35 7.69 -0.36
C TYR A 29 5.20 8.66 -0.05
N GLN A 30 5.52 9.93 0.20
CA GLN A 30 4.52 10.96 0.53
C GLN A 30 3.58 11.25 -0.64
N HIS A 31 4.08 11.19 -1.87
CA HIS A 31 3.26 11.34 -3.08
C HIS A 31 2.17 10.26 -3.15
N ALA A 32 2.56 8.99 -3.03
CA ALA A 32 1.64 7.86 -2.93
C ALA A 32 2.41 6.58 -2.55
N HIS A 33 1.80 5.69 -1.77
CA HIS A 33 2.38 4.44 -1.29
C HIS A 33 1.32 3.33 -1.15
N ILE A 34 1.77 2.08 -1.05
CA ILE A 34 0.88 0.95 -0.76
C ILE A 34 0.21 1.23 0.59
N PRO A 35 -1.13 1.22 0.70
CA PRO A 35 -1.79 1.49 1.97
C PRO A 35 -1.33 0.53 3.07
N GLY A 36 -1.04 1.08 4.25
CA GLY A 36 -0.48 0.33 5.37
C GLY A 36 1.03 0.11 5.31
N ALA A 37 1.71 0.53 4.23
CA ALA A 37 3.17 0.53 4.20
C ALA A 37 3.77 1.55 5.15
N ILE A 38 4.97 1.26 5.63
CA ILE A 38 5.76 2.08 6.54
C ILE A 38 6.96 2.60 5.75
N SER A 39 7.16 3.92 5.79
CA SER A 39 8.32 4.56 5.18
C SER A 39 9.62 4.03 5.80
N PHE A 40 10.48 3.42 4.99
CA PHE A 40 11.75 2.84 5.38
C PHE A 40 12.84 3.17 4.33
N PRO A 41 13.09 4.47 4.07
CA PRO A 41 13.81 4.91 2.89
C PRO A 41 15.26 4.39 2.88
N LEU A 42 15.72 3.82 1.76
CA LEU A 42 17.14 3.50 1.58
C LEU A 42 17.98 4.78 1.49
N PHE A 43 17.42 5.83 0.89
CA PHE A 43 18.08 7.11 0.61
C PHE A 43 17.14 8.26 0.96
N THR A 44 17.70 9.40 1.36
CA THR A 44 17.00 10.70 1.36
C THR A 44 16.61 11.11 -0.06
N ASP A 45 15.78 12.15 -0.22
CA ASP A 45 15.40 12.64 -1.55
C ASP A 45 16.61 13.17 -2.33
N GLU A 46 17.55 13.82 -1.64
CA GLU A 46 18.81 14.35 -2.20
C GLU A 46 19.73 13.20 -2.63
N GLU A 47 19.99 12.24 -1.76
CA GLU A 47 20.80 11.05 -2.07
C GLU A 47 20.19 10.26 -3.23
N ARG A 48 18.86 10.09 -3.22
CA ARG A 48 18.11 9.42 -4.29
C ARG A 48 18.27 10.14 -5.62
N LYS A 49 18.32 11.48 -5.61
CA LYS A 49 18.56 12.30 -6.81
C LYS A 49 20.00 12.11 -7.31
N ILE A 50 20.99 12.12 -6.43
CA ILE A 50 22.40 11.91 -6.77
C ILE A 50 22.59 10.52 -7.40
N VAL A 51 22.24 9.45 -6.68
CA VAL A 51 22.37 8.06 -7.14
C VAL A 51 21.61 7.83 -8.45
N GLY A 52 20.39 8.37 -8.54
CA GLY A 52 19.57 8.26 -9.75
C GLY A 52 20.15 8.99 -10.97
N THR A 53 20.81 10.12 -10.75
CA THR A 53 21.46 10.90 -11.80
C THR A 53 22.73 10.20 -12.27
N THR A 54 23.59 9.76 -11.35
CA THR A 54 24.79 8.97 -11.65
C THR A 54 24.44 7.70 -12.43
N TYR A 55 23.38 6.99 -12.04
CA TYR A 55 22.94 5.78 -12.73
C TYR A 55 22.57 6.05 -14.20
N LYS A 56 21.94 7.20 -14.48
CA LYS A 56 21.50 7.57 -15.83
C LYS A 56 22.62 8.19 -16.68
N GLN A 57 23.49 8.99 -16.07
CA GLN A 57 24.45 9.83 -16.78
C GLN A 57 25.87 9.25 -16.83
N GLN A 58 26.23 8.37 -15.90
CA GLN A 58 27.58 7.80 -15.81
C GLN A 58 27.53 6.29 -16.04
N SER A 59 27.25 5.51 -15.01
CA SER A 59 27.14 4.06 -15.10
C SER A 59 26.38 3.47 -13.92
N ARG A 60 25.97 2.21 -14.06
CA ARG A 60 25.37 1.44 -12.98
C ARG A 60 26.36 1.24 -11.83
N GLU A 61 27.61 0.94 -12.14
CA GLU A 61 28.66 0.61 -11.19
C GLU A 61 29.03 1.82 -10.32
N GLU A 62 29.17 3.01 -10.92
CA GLU A 62 29.44 4.23 -10.16
C GLU A 62 28.27 4.61 -9.25
N ALA A 63 27.03 4.45 -9.73
CA ALA A 63 25.85 4.68 -8.89
C ALA A 63 25.77 3.70 -7.70
N ILE A 64 26.24 2.47 -7.87
CA ILE A 64 26.33 1.49 -6.78
C ILE A 64 27.37 1.94 -5.75
N LYS A 65 28.57 2.38 -6.18
CA LYS A 65 29.62 2.86 -5.26
C LYS A 65 29.11 4.02 -4.39
N ILE A 66 28.55 5.05 -5.03
CA ILE A 66 27.96 6.19 -4.30
C ILE A 66 26.81 5.74 -3.39
N GLY A 67 25.97 4.81 -3.86
CA GLY A 67 24.89 4.26 -3.05
C GLY A 67 25.39 3.51 -1.81
N LEU A 68 26.54 2.84 -1.88
CA LEU A 68 27.17 2.18 -0.74
C LEU A 68 27.72 3.19 0.26
N ASP A 69 28.29 4.31 -0.19
CA ASP A 69 28.77 5.38 0.68
C ASP A 69 27.63 5.97 1.53
N PHE A 70 26.44 6.13 0.95
CA PHE A 70 25.24 6.57 1.70
C PHE A 70 24.65 5.46 2.57
N PHE A 71 24.59 4.22 2.07
CA PHE A 71 23.89 3.14 2.78
C PHE A 71 24.70 2.57 3.96
N GLY A 72 26.01 2.36 3.77
CA GLY A 72 26.91 1.72 4.75
C GLY A 72 26.79 2.26 6.18
N PRO A 73 26.89 3.58 6.39
CA PRO A 73 26.77 4.20 7.72
C PRO A 73 25.42 3.94 8.41
N THR A 74 24.35 3.74 7.64
CA THR A 74 22.98 3.60 8.17
C THR A 74 22.56 2.16 8.49
N MET A 75 23.36 1.15 8.09
CA MET A 75 22.95 -0.26 8.15
C MET A 75 22.53 -0.72 9.55
N LYS A 76 23.28 -0.33 10.59
CA LYS A 76 22.95 -0.66 11.99
C LYS A 76 21.60 -0.04 12.40
N GLU A 77 21.37 1.21 12.02
CA GLU A 77 20.13 1.93 12.35
C GLU A 77 18.92 1.31 11.65
N LYS A 78 19.09 0.83 10.42
CA LYS A 78 18.04 0.09 9.69
C LYS A 78 17.62 -1.18 10.42
N ILE A 79 18.58 -1.96 10.95
CA ILE A 79 18.26 -3.17 11.74
C ILE A 79 17.42 -2.80 12.97
N ILE A 80 17.89 -1.82 13.76
CA ILE A 80 17.18 -1.37 14.97
C ILE A 80 15.78 -0.85 14.64
N ALA A 81 15.64 -0.10 13.55
CA ALA A 81 14.35 0.39 13.09
C ALA A 81 13.41 -0.75 12.67
N ALA A 82 13.92 -1.77 11.97
CA ALA A 82 13.14 -2.93 11.56
C ALA A 82 12.63 -3.74 12.78
N GLU A 83 13.46 -3.91 13.82
CA GLU A 83 13.04 -4.54 15.08
C GLU A 83 11.89 -3.76 15.73
N LYS A 84 12.03 -2.44 15.87
CA LYS A 84 10.99 -1.58 16.44
C LYS A 84 9.68 -1.65 15.66
N ILE A 85 9.75 -1.64 14.34
CA ILE A 85 8.58 -1.78 13.46
C ILE A 85 7.90 -3.13 13.71
N LEU A 86 8.67 -4.22 13.74
CA LEU A 86 8.17 -5.56 13.95
C LEU A 86 7.46 -5.68 15.32
N SER A 87 8.11 -5.21 16.39
CA SER A 87 7.54 -5.22 17.74
C SER A 87 6.26 -4.38 17.85
N SER A 88 6.24 -3.22 17.20
CA SER A 88 5.06 -2.34 17.16
C SER A 88 3.91 -2.97 16.39
N PHE A 89 4.20 -3.59 15.24
CA PHE A 89 3.19 -4.23 14.38
C PHE A 89 2.51 -5.41 15.09
N TYR A 90 3.29 -6.30 15.73
CA TYR A 90 2.75 -7.44 16.47
C TYR A 90 2.33 -7.14 17.91
N LYS A 91 2.55 -5.90 18.39
CA LYS A 91 2.27 -5.47 19.77
C LYS A 91 2.96 -6.36 20.82
N THR A 92 4.20 -6.77 20.55
CA THR A 92 5.00 -7.62 21.44
C THR A 92 6.48 -7.37 21.26
N GLU A 93 7.28 -7.47 22.32
CA GLU A 93 8.73 -7.27 22.25
C GLU A 93 9.44 -8.41 21.52
N ASN A 94 8.93 -9.65 21.63
CA ASN A 94 9.54 -10.84 21.05
C ASN A 94 8.57 -11.56 20.09
N PRO A 95 8.29 -10.98 18.91
CA PRO A 95 7.40 -11.58 17.94
C PRO A 95 7.96 -12.90 17.41
N ARG A 96 7.10 -13.93 17.39
CA ARG A 96 7.43 -15.27 16.89
C ARG A 96 7.71 -15.28 15.39
N SER A 97 7.08 -14.38 14.64
CA SER A 97 7.35 -14.15 13.22
C SER A 97 8.25 -12.93 13.05
N LYS A 98 9.38 -13.11 12.36
CA LYS A 98 10.29 -12.03 11.94
C LYS A 98 10.13 -11.71 10.45
N THR A 99 8.91 -11.79 9.95
CA THR A 99 8.61 -11.60 8.52
C THR A 99 8.42 -10.13 8.19
N LEU A 100 9.11 -9.65 7.14
CA LEU A 100 9.02 -8.29 6.62
C LEU A 100 8.78 -8.34 5.10
N LEU A 101 7.87 -7.51 4.61
CA LEU A 101 7.66 -7.30 3.18
C LEU A 101 8.38 -6.02 2.76
N VAL A 102 9.13 -6.05 1.67
CA VAL A 102 9.95 -4.92 1.23
C VAL A 102 9.69 -4.62 -0.23
N HIS A 103 9.47 -3.35 -0.57
CA HIS A 103 9.39 -2.94 -1.97
C HIS A 103 10.12 -1.62 -2.21
N CYS A 104 10.49 -1.41 -3.47
CA CYS A 104 10.89 -0.11 -3.97
C CYS A 104 10.08 0.20 -5.23
N TRP A 105 10.46 1.22 -6.01
CA TRP A 105 9.72 1.59 -7.22
C TRP A 105 9.52 0.44 -8.23
N ARG A 106 10.58 -0.35 -8.49
CA ARG A 106 10.59 -1.41 -9.52
C ARG A 106 10.97 -2.80 -9.00
N GLY A 107 11.11 -2.96 -7.68
CA GLY A 107 11.55 -4.22 -7.08
C GLY A 107 12.94 -4.63 -7.58
N GLY A 108 13.87 -3.67 -7.60
CA GLY A 108 15.26 -3.83 -8.05
C GLY A 108 16.27 -3.65 -6.92
N MET A 109 17.44 -3.05 -7.22
CA MET A 109 18.59 -3.00 -6.29
C MET A 109 18.28 -2.33 -4.94
N ARG A 110 17.42 -1.30 -4.90
CA ARG A 110 17.09 -0.60 -3.63
C ARG A 110 16.44 -1.53 -2.61
N SER A 111 15.38 -2.24 -3.01
CA SER A 111 14.71 -3.22 -2.15
C SER A 111 15.57 -4.45 -1.90
N ALA A 112 16.40 -4.85 -2.86
CA ALA A 112 17.33 -5.96 -2.68
C ALA A 112 18.42 -5.66 -1.64
N ALA A 113 18.96 -4.44 -1.60
CA ALA A 113 19.98 -4.04 -0.63
C ALA A 113 19.45 -4.07 0.81
N ILE A 114 18.27 -3.49 1.05
CA ILE A 114 17.61 -3.57 2.35
C ILE A 114 17.25 -5.01 2.71
N ALA A 115 16.67 -5.76 1.77
CA ALA A 115 16.27 -7.14 2.03
C ALA A 115 17.46 -8.04 2.35
N TRP A 116 18.60 -7.85 1.67
CA TRP A 116 19.85 -8.56 1.97
C TRP A 116 20.34 -8.27 3.39
N LEU A 117 20.38 -6.99 3.79
CA LEU A 117 20.82 -6.61 5.13
C LEU A 117 19.92 -7.24 6.22
N LEU A 118 18.60 -7.19 6.00
CA LEU A 118 17.63 -7.72 6.95
C LEU A 118 17.65 -9.26 7.00
N ASP A 119 17.79 -9.96 5.87
CA ASP A 119 17.97 -11.43 5.86
C ASP A 119 19.29 -11.83 6.52
N LEU A 120 20.38 -11.09 6.27
CA LEU A 120 21.68 -11.32 6.91
C LEU A 120 21.58 -11.26 8.45
N TYR A 121 20.79 -10.33 8.98
CA TYR A 121 20.54 -10.23 10.42
C TYR A 121 19.64 -11.36 10.97
N GLY A 122 18.77 -11.94 10.13
CA GLY A 122 17.90 -13.06 10.49
C GLY A 122 16.39 -12.79 10.36
N PHE A 123 15.97 -11.73 9.67
CA PHE A 123 14.57 -11.55 9.28
C PHE A 123 14.20 -12.47 8.12
N THR A 124 12.93 -12.89 8.05
CA THR A 124 12.39 -13.51 6.83
C THR A 124 11.89 -12.40 5.92
N VAL A 125 12.55 -12.17 4.79
CA VAL A 125 12.23 -11.03 3.92
C VAL A 125 11.67 -11.47 2.58
N TYR A 126 10.53 -10.89 2.22
CA TYR A 126 9.94 -11.02 0.89
C TYR A 126 9.97 -9.69 0.15
N THR A 127 10.27 -9.73 -1.15
CA THR A 127 10.27 -8.54 -2.00
C THR A 127 9.22 -8.61 -3.10
N LEU A 128 8.56 -7.48 -3.38
CA LEU A 128 7.57 -7.40 -4.45
C LEU A 128 8.25 -7.40 -5.84
N ALA A 129 7.95 -8.41 -6.65
CA ALA A 129 8.35 -8.45 -8.06
C ALA A 129 7.75 -7.28 -8.84
N GLY A 130 8.60 -6.50 -9.51
CA GLY A 130 8.19 -5.27 -10.20
C GLY A 130 7.88 -4.08 -9.28
N GLY A 131 7.94 -4.25 -7.96
CA GLY A 131 7.82 -3.20 -6.95
C GLY A 131 6.50 -2.42 -7.01
N TYR A 132 6.54 -1.18 -6.52
CA TYR A 132 5.39 -0.29 -6.49
C TYR A 132 4.79 -0.06 -7.89
N LYS A 133 5.59 -0.08 -8.97
CA LYS A 133 5.05 -0.04 -10.34
C LYS A 133 4.11 -1.22 -10.63
N ARG A 134 4.44 -2.44 -10.19
CA ARG A 134 3.55 -3.60 -10.35
C ARG A 134 2.30 -3.45 -9.51
N TYR A 135 2.42 -2.95 -8.28
CA TYR A 135 1.26 -2.61 -7.44
C TYR A 135 0.36 -1.58 -8.14
N ARG A 136 0.93 -0.55 -8.76
CA ARG A 136 0.18 0.46 -9.50
C ARG A 136 -0.59 -0.10 -10.70
N ASN A 137 0.00 -1.04 -11.44
CA ASN A 137 -0.74 -1.72 -12.50
C ASN A 137 -1.91 -2.53 -11.92
N TRP A 138 -1.67 -3.25 -10.82
CA TRP A 138 -2.73 -3.99 -10.12
C TRP A 138 -3.85 -3.06 -9.63
N VAL A 139 -3.53 -1.87 -9.12
CA VAL A 139 -4.53 -0.85 -8.73
C VAL A 139 -5.42 -0.46 -9.91
N LEU A 140 -4.82 -0.13 -11.06
CA LEU A 140 -5.57 0.21 -12.26
C LEU A 140 -6.44 -0.95 -12.76
N GLU A 141 -5.91 -2.17 -12.70
CA GLU A 141 -6.67 -3.39 -13.01
C GLU A 141 -7.85 -3.58 -12.05
N GLN A 142 -7.67 -3.37 -10.74
CA GLN A 142 -8.77 -3.46 -9.77
C GLN A 142 -9.85 -2.42 -10.01
N VAL A 143 -9.48 -1.16 -10.22
CA VAL A 143 -10.45 -0.07 -10.46
C VAL A 143 -11.16 -0.27 -11.79
N GLY A 144 -10.50 -0.84 -12.80
CA GLY A 144 -11.07 -1.11 -14.12
C GLY A 144 -11.96 -2.36 -14.19
N LYS A 145 -12.11 -3.14 -13.11
CA LYS A 145 -13.02 -4.28 -13.08
C LYS A 145 -14.48 -3.82 -13.16
N PRO A 146 -15.38 -4.61 -13.77
CA PRO A 146 -16.80 -4.34 -13.70
C PRO A 146 -17.31 -4.62 -12.28
N TYR A 147 -17.97 -3.62 -11.67
CA TYR A 147 -18.63 -3.75 -10.38
C TYR A 147 -20.12 -3.47 -10.54
N SER A 148 -20.96 -4.22 -9.84
CA SER A 148 -22.37 -3.88 -9.68
C SER A 148 -22.48 -2.73 -8.67
N LEU A 149 -22.49 -1.49 -9.15
CA LEU A 149 -22.55 -0.31 -8.28
C LEU A 149 -24.01 0.16 -8.10
N ARG A 150 -24.37 0.53 -6.87
CA ARG A 150 -25.61 1.25 -6.57
C ARG A 150 -25.28 2.60 -5.95
N VAL A 151 -25.67 3.67 -6.63
CA VAL A 151 -25.39 5.04 -6.20
C VAL A 151 -26.53 5.53 -5.31
N VAL A 152 -26.18 6.01 -4.12
CA VAL A 152 -27.07 6.73 -3.22
C VAL A 152 -27.03 8.22 -3.59
N GLY A 153 -28.02 8.66 -4.34
CA GLY A 153 -28.20 10.07 -4.71
C GLY A 153 -28.99 10.87 -3.67
N GLY A 154 -28.81 12.19 -3.68
CA GLY A 154 -29.55 13.11 -2.79
C GLY A 154 -28.83 14.44 -2.57
N TYR A 155 -29.55 15.44 -2.08
CA TYR A 155 -29.00 16.76 -1.78
C TYR A 155 -27.98 16.72 -0.63
N THR A 156 -27.13 17.74 -0.53
CA THR A 156 -26.26 17.92 0.65
C THR A 156 -27.11 18.01 1.92
N GLY A 157 -26.72 17.28 2.96
CA GLY A 157 -27.44 17.26 4.24
C GLY A 157 -28.68 16.36 4.26
N SER A 158 -28.93 15.55 3.21
CA SER A 158 -30.06 14.60 3.17
C SER A 158 -29.79 13.27 3.89
N GLY A 159 -28.71 13.16 4.65
CA GLY A 159 -28.39 11.94 5.41
C GLY A 159 -27.71 10.81 4.61
N LYS A 160 -27.05 11.11 3.48
CA LYS A 160 -26.44 10.08 2.60
C LYS A 160 -25.37 9.26 3.33
N THR A 161 -24.48 9.94 4.04
CA THR A 161 -23.40 9.31 4.81
C THR A 161 -23.96 8.42 5.91
N GLU A 162 -25.00 8.86 6.62
CA GLU A 162 -25.69 8.09 7.66
C GLU A 162 -26.37 6.84 7.07
N LEU A 163 -26.98 6.96 5.89
CA LEU A 163 -27.56 5.82 5.18
C LEU A 163 -26.48 4.81 4.76
N LEU A 164 -25.35 5.25 4.22
CA LEU A 164 -24.23 4.37 3.88
C LEU A 164 -23.67 3.66 5.12
N GLN A 165 -23.54 4.35 6.25
CA GLN A 165 -23.13 3.75 7.52
C GLN A 165 -24.14 2.71 8.01
N ALA A 166 -25.45 2.97 7.89
CA ALA A 166 -26.49 2.01 8.24
C ALA A 166 -26.46 0.77 7.33
N LEU A 167 -26.22 0.94 6.02
CA LEU A 167 -26.06 -0.16 5.08
C LEU A 167 -24.83 -1.02 5.42
N ALA A 168 -23.70 -0.38 5.74
CA ALA A 168 -22.48 -1.08 6.15
C ALA A 168 -22.70 -1.86 7.46
N ALA A 169 -23.39 -1.26 8.45
CA ALA A 169 -23.75 -1.91 9.71
C ALA A 169 -24.72 -3.09 9.50
N ALA A 170 -25.56 -3.04 8.47
CA ALA A 170 -26.42 -4.14 8.04
C ALA A 170 -25.70 -5.22 7.19
N GLY A 171 -24.37 -5.16 7.09
CA GLY A 171 -23.56 -6.13 6.36
C GLY A 171 -23.64 -6.01 4.84
N GLN A 172 -24.09 -4.86 4.30
CA GLN A 172 -24.04 -4.60 2.86
C GLN A 172 -22.63 -4.17 2.42
N PRO A 173 -22.21 -4.49 1.20
CA PRO A 173 -20.96 -3.97 0.65
C PRO A 173 -21.08 -2.47 0.40
N VAL A 174 -20.24 -1.67 1.05
CA VAL A 174 -20.26 -0.21 0.96
C VAL A 174 -18.84 0.31 0.70
N ILE A 175 -18.71 1.23 -0.25
CA ILE A 175 -17.52 2.08 -0.41
C ILE A 175 -17.93 3.52 -0.16
N ASP A 176 -17.31 4.10 0.86
CA ASP A 176 -17.44 5.50 1.24
C ASP A 176 -16.33 6.29 0.53
N LEU A 177 -16.71 7.00 -0.54
CA LEU A 177 -15.78 7.69 -1.43
C LEU A 177 -15.27 8.98 -0.78
N GLU A 178 -16.14 9.69 -0.06
CA GLU A 178 -15.83 10.89 0.71
C GLU A 178 -14.76 10.59 1.76
N LYS A 179 -14.90 9.47 2.48
CA LYS A 179 -13.90 9.01 3.45
C LYS A 179 -12.56 8.68 2.81
N ILE A 180 -12.56 8.03 1.64
CA ILE A 180 -11.32 7.75 0.89
C ILE A 180 -10.68 9.06 0.42
N ALA A 181 -11.48 10.02 -0.06
CA ALA A 181 -11.05 11.34 -0.47
C ALA A 181 -10.67 12.26 0.70
N SER A 182 -10.96 11.89 1.95
CA SER A 182 -10.88 12.80 3.09
C SER A 182 -11.57 14.14 2.79
N HIS A 183 -12.78 14.03 2.25
CA HIS A 183 -13.65 15.12 1.81
C HIS A 183 -15.03 14.99 2.50
N LYS A 184 -15.78 16.09 2.63
CA LYS A 184 -17.14 16.12 3.21
C LYS A 184 -18.09 16.83 2.27
N GLY A 185 -18.75 16.06 1.41
CA GLY A 185 -19.75 16.53 0.45
C GLY A 185 -19.36 17.75 -0.38
N SER A 186 -20.26 18.10 -1.29
CA SER A 186 -20.04 19.23 -2.20
C SER A 186 -19.97 20.60 -1.48
N ALA A 187 -20.52 20.72 -0.26
CA ALA A 187 -20.62 22.00 0.46
C ALA A 187 -19.56 22.24 1.55
N PHE A 188 -19.04 21.20 2.20
CA PHE A 188 -18.17 21.34 3.36
C PHE A 188 -16.69 21.06 3.06
N GLY A 189 -16.38 20.52 1.89
CA GLY A 189 -15.00 20.39 1.45
C GLY A 189 -14.16 19.55 2.41
N SER A 190 -12.94 19.98 2.70
CA SER A 190 -12.03 19.30 3.63
C SER A 190 -12.12 19.82 5.08
N ILE A 191 -13.20 20.50 5.49
CA ILE A 191 -13.25 21.17 6.80
C ILE A 191 -13.14 20.14 7.94
N GLY A 192 -12.05 20.27 8.71
CA GLY A 192 -11.74 19.40 9.84
C GLY A 192 -11.27 18.00 9.46
N LEU A 193 -10.91 17.76 8.19
CA LEU A 193 -10.37 16.49 7.70
C LEU A 193 -8.87 16.57 7.43
N PRO A 194 -8.16 15.42 7.43
CA PRO A 194 -6.78 15.35 6.97
C PRO A 194 -6.66 15.78 5.50
N LYS A 195 -5.44 16.07 5.06
CA LYS A 195 -5.16 16.47 3.68
C LYS A 195 -5.71 15.42 2.70
N GLN A 196 -6.53 15.86 1.75
CA GLN A 196 -7.03 15.02 0.66
C GLN A 196 -5.86 14.32 -0.06
N PRO A 197 -5.93 13.00 -0.29
CA PRO A 197 -4.92 12.29 -1.05
C PRO A 197 -4.87 12.81 -2.48
N GLY A 198 -3.67 12.81 -3.08
CA GLY A 198 -3.55 13.00 -4.52
C GLY A 198 -4.22 11.86 -5.27
N GLN A 199 -4.52 12.06 -6.56
CA GLN A 199 -5.22 11.08 -7.40
C GLN A 199 -4.63 9.66 -7.30
N GLU A 200 -3.30 9.54 -7.38
CA GLU A 200 -2.63 8.24 -7.29
C GLU A 200 -2.90 7.55 -5.94
N GLN A 201 -2.83 8.29 -4.83
CA GLN A 201 -3.09 7.73 -3.50
C GLN A 201 -4.58 7.45 -3.28
N PHE A 202 -5.48 8.25 -3.83
CA PHE A 202 -6.91 7.98 -3.84
C PHE A 202 -7.21 6.64 -4.53
N GLU A 203 -6.66 6.43 -5.73
CA GLU A 203 -6.81 5.18 -6.48
C GLU A 203 -6.22 3.98 -5.71
N ASN A 204 -5.08 4.16 -5.00
CA ASN A 204 -4.50 3.12 -4.15
C ASN A 204 -5.47 2.66 -3.06
N LEU A 205 -6.09 3.62 -2.36
CA LEU A 205 -7.03 3.36 -1.28
C LEU A 205 -8.33 2.74 -1.82
N LEU A 206 -8.84 3.25 -2.93
CA LEU A 206 -10.04 2.72 -3.59
C LEU A 206 -9.85 1.28 -4.03
N ALA A 207 -8.75 0.97 -4.72
CA ALA A 207 -8.45 -0.39 -5.17
C ALA A 207 -8.35 -1.38 -4.00
N GLN A 208 -7.75 -0.97 -2.88
CA GLN A 208 -7.68 -1.83 -1.69
C GLN A 208 -9.05 -2.04 -1.04
N SER A 209 -9.88 -1.01 -0.94
CA SER A 209 -11.27 -1.13 -0.46
C SER A 209 -12.09 -2.09 -1.34
N LEU A 210 -12.02 -1.93 -2.67
CA LEU A 210 -12.68 -2.81 -3.63
C LEU A 210 -12.22 -4.26 -3.49
N HIS A 211 -10.90 -4.48 -3.44
CA HIS A 211 -10.33 -5.82 -3.30
C HIS A 211 -10.76 -6.48 -1.98
N SER A 212 -10.72 -5.74 -0.88
CA SER A 212 -11.10 -6.26 0.45
C SER A 212 -12.58 -6.63 0.54
N LEU A 213 -13.45 -5.83 -0.09
CA LEU A 213 -14.87 -6.16 -0.22
C LEU A 213 -15.09 -7.42 -1.04
N LEU A 214 -14.42 -7.54 -2.20
CA LEU A 214 -14.54 -8.75 -3.02
C LEU A 214 -14.10 -10.00 -2.26
N GLU A 215 -12.98 -9.98 -1.54
CA GLU A 215 -12.54 -11.12 -0.72
C GLU A 215 -13.57 -11.48 0.35
N THR A 216 -14.11 -10.47 1.06
CA THR A 216 -15.09 -10.67 2.12
C THR A 216 -16.40 -11.27 1.60
N PHE A 217 -16.91 -10.79 0.48
CA PHE A 217 -18.21 -11.20 -0.06
C PHE A 217 -18.14 -12.39 -1.04
N SER A 218 -16.96 -12.69 -1.61
CA SER A 218 -16.73 -13.90 -2.41
C SER A 218 -16.61 -15.15 -1.54
N GLY A 219 -16.14 -15.02 -0.29
CA GLY A 219 -16.06 -16.12 0.68
C GLY A 219 -17.40 -16.56 1.26
N VAL A 220 -18.47 -15.77 1.11
CA VAL A 220 -19.78 -16.00 1.76
C VAL A 220 -20.78 -16.78 0.88
N ASN A 221 -20.53 -16.98 -0.43
CA ASN A 221 -21.53 -17.58 -1.33
C ASN A 221 -20.93 -18.36 -2.53
N GLN A 222 -20.07 -19.35 -2.31
CA GLN A 222 -19.55 -20.16 -3.43
C GLN A 222 -20.50 -21.26 -3.95
N GLU A 223 -21.58 -21.62 -3.26
CA GLU A 223 -22.38 -22.78 -3.69
C GLU A 223 -23.47 -22.49 -4.73
N SER A 224 -23.80 -21.24 -5.08
CA SER A 224 -24.97 -21.03 -5.97
C SER A 224 -25.11 -19.63 -6.59
N ARG A 225 -24.07 -19.04 -7.20
CA ARG A 225 -24.22 -17.73 -7.85
C ARG A 225 -23.57 -17.65 -9.24
N SER A 226 -24.42 -17.47 -10.24
CA SER A 226 -24.05 -16.96 -11.57
C SER A 226 -23.44 -15.55 -11.44
N PRO A 227 -22.64 -15.08 -12.42
CA PRO A 227 -22.06 -13.74 -12.43
C PRO A 227 -23.08 -12.59 -12.30
N GLU A 228 -24.38 -12.87 -12.45
CA GLU A 228 -25.48 -11.93 -12.27
C GLU A 228 -25.90 -11.72 -10.79
N ASN A 229 -25.34 -12.48 -9.85
CA ASN A 229 -25.80 -12.52 -8.46
C ASN A 229 -24.79 -11.92 -7.45
N THR A 230 -23.83 -11.12 -7.92
CA THR A 230 -22.94 -10.34 -7.03
C THR A 230 -23.74 -9.29 -6.29
N LEU A 231 -23.58 -9.21 -4.96
CA LEU A 231 -24.19 -8.15 -4.17
C LEU A 231 -23.73 -6.78 -4.71
N PRO A 232 -24.64 -5.81 -4.85
CA PRO A 232 -24.27 -4.48 -5.28
C PRO A 232 -23.38 -3.80 -4.23
N ILE A 233 -22.37 -3.08 -4.70
CA ILE A 233 -21.57 -2.18 -3.87
C ILE A 233 -22.28 -0.83 -3.84
N TRP A 234 -22.67 -0.42 -2.64
CA TRP A 234 -23.30 0.89 -2.44
C TRP A 234 -22.22 1.96 -2.33
N ILE A 235 -22.40 3.04 -3.09
CA ILE A 235 -21.55 4.23 -3.09
C ILE A 235 -22.42 5.48 -2.99
N GLU A 236 -21.86 6.59 -2.52
CA GLU A 236 -22.53 7.89 -2.59
C GLU A 236 -22.33 8.56 -3.95
N ASP A 237 -23.27 9.46 -4.27
CA ASP A 237 -23.16 10.42 -5.36
C ASP A 237 -22.34 11.65 -4.90
N GLU A 238 -21.31 12.03 -5.66
CA GLU A 238 -20.51 13.25 -5.49
C GLU A 238 -20.64 14.19 -6.70
#